data_AF-A0A9W6R704-F1
#
_entry.id   AF-A0A9W6R704-F1
#
_cell.length_a   1.000
_cell.length_b   1.000
_cell.length_c   1.000
_cell.angle_alpha   90.00
_cell.angle_beta   90.00
_cell.angle_gamma   90.00
#
_symmetry.space_group_name_H-M   'P 1'
#
loop_
_entity.id
_entity.type
_entity.pdbx_description
1 polymer ?
#
loop_
_entity_poly.entity_id
_entity_poly.type
_entity_poly.pdbx_seq_one_letter_code
_entity_poly.pdbx_strand_id
1 'polypeptide(L)' 'MTWRGTARAIAGVALTLLGLLWILQGADLVRIEPILCVADCEPVTGGSPSWLVAGVATALIGLVVAAAPWRRFLRRER' A
#
# COMPACT_ATOMS: atom_id res chain seq x y z
N MET A 1 -18.26 11.74 15.15
CA MET A 1 -17.11 11.62 14.21
C MET A 1 -16.62 13.01 13.86
N THR A 2 -15.36 13.34 14.16
CA THR A 2 -14.77 14.61 13.73
C THR A 2 -14.28 14.48 12.28
N TRP A 3 -14.50 15.50 11.44
CA TRP A 3 -14.04 15.53 10.03
C TRP A 3 -12.56 15.11 9.88
N ARG A 4 -11.72 15.57 10.81
CA ARG A 4 -10.29 15.24 10.87
C ARG A 4 -10.02 13.75 11.13
N GLY A 5 -10.90 13.07 11.86
CA GLY A 5 -10.82 11.63 12.12
C GLY A 5 -11.18 10.81 10.88
N THR A 6 -12.24 11.20 10.16
CA THR A 6 -12.66 10.57 8.92
C THR A 6 -11.61 10.72 7.83
N ALA A 7 -11.06 11.93 7.65
CA ALA A 7 -9.99 12.18 6.68
C ALA A 7 -8.73 11.34 6.96
N ARG A 8 -8.35 11.18 8.24
CA ARG A 8 -7.24 10.30 8.64
C ARG A 8 -7.52 8.84 8.35
N ALA A 9 -8.74 8.36 8.60
CA ALA A 9 -9.11 6.98 8.32
C ALA A 9 -9.02 6.70 6.81
N ILE A 10 -9.56 7.59 5.97
CA ILE A 10 -9.50 7.47 4.50
C ILE A 10 -8.04 7.48 4.02
N ALA A 11 -7.23 8.43 4.48
CA ALA A 11 -5.82 8.50 4.12
C ALA A 11 -5.04 7.24 4.54
N GLY A 12 -5.29 6.73 5.75
CA GLY A 12 -4.67 5.50 6.25
C GLY A 12 -5.05 4.28 5.42
N VAL A 13 -6.33 4.13 5.07
CA VAL A 13 -6.80 3.03 4.19
C VAL A 13 -6.17 3.14 2.80
N ALA A 14 -6.15 4.34 2.21
CA ALA A 14 -5.54 4.56 0.89
C ALA A 14 -4.04 4.21 0.89
N LEU A 15 -3.29 4.63 1.90
CA LEU A 15 -1.88 4.27 2.07
C LEU A 15 -1.67 2.77 2.25
N THR A 16 -2.57 2.11 2.99
CA THR A 16 -2.51 0.66 3.20
C THR A 16 -2.69 -0.09 1.89
N LEU A 17 -3.71 0.28 1.10
CA LEU A 17 -3.96 -0.31 -0.22
C LEU A 17 -2.80 -0.05 -1.18
N LEU A 18 -2.30 1.18 -1.23
CA LEU A 18 -1.15 1.54 -2.07
C LEU A 18 0.10 0.72 -1.71
N GLY A 19 0.39 0.57 -0.42
CA GLY A 19 1.49 -0.25 0.06
C GLY A 19 1.35 -1.72 -0.35
N LEU A 20 0.14 -2.29 -0.27
CA LEU A 20 -0.13 -3.65 -0.76
C LEU A 20 0.12 -3.78 -2.27
N LEU A 21 -0.30 -2.79 -3.07
CA LEU A 21 -0.05 -2.79 -4.52
C LEU A 21 1.46 -2.73 -4.84
N TRP A 22 2.24 -1.98 -4.07
CA TRP A 22 3.69 -1.96 -4.22
C TRP A 22 4.35 -3.27 -3.80
N ILE A 23 3.84 -3.96 -2.78
CA ILE A 23 4.31 -5.31 -2.42
C ILE A 23 4.03 -6.30 -3.56
N LEU A 24 2.83 -6.28 -4.14
CA LEU A 24 2.46 -7.16 -5.25
C LEU A 24 3.33 -6.92 -6.50
N GLN A 25 3.67 -5.67 -6.79
CA GLN A 25 4.59 -5.30 -7.89
C GLN A 25 6.05 -5.65 -7.57
N GLY A 26 6.51 -5.40 -6.34
CA GLY A 26 7.88 -5.72 -5.91
C GLY A 26 8.16 -7.21 -5.79
N ALA A 27 7.12 -8.02 -5.53
CA ALA A 27 7.21 -9.48 -5.45
C ALA A 27 7.07 -10.19 -6.82
N ASP A 28 7.00 -9.44 -7.93
CA ASP A 28 6.80 -9.99 -9.29
C ASP A 28 5.51 -10.83 -9.44
N LEU A 29 4.56 -10.70 -8.51
CA LEU A 29 3.29 -11.44 -8.52
C LEU A 29 2.32 -10.91 -9.58
N VAL A 30 2.48 -9.65 -9.99
CA VAL A 30 1.71 -9.00 -11.06
C VAL A 30 2.63 -8.78 -12.25
N ARG A 31 2.67 -9.76 -13.15
CA ARG A 31 3.34 -9.61 -14.45
C ARG A 31 2.43 -8.82 -15.38
N ILE A 32 2.74 -7.54 -15.54
CA ILE A 32 2.17 -6.71 -16.59
C ILE A 32 2.96 -7.04 -17.85
N GLU A 33 2.40 -7.90 -18.71
CA GLU A 33 3.01 -8.19 -20.01
C GLU A 33 2.96 -6.91 -20.85
N PRO A 34 4.10 -6.39 -21.35
CA PRO A 34 4.11 -5.17 -22.13
C PRO A 34 3.38 -5.38 -23.45
N ILE A 35 2.33 -4.61 -23.69
CA ILE A 35 1.43 -4.72 -24.86
C ILE A 35 2.11 -4.19 -26.14
N LEU A 36 3.30 -3.55 -26.02
CA LEU A 36 4.01 -2.88 -27.11
C LEU A 36 5.53 -3.16 -27.01
N CYS A 37 6.02 -4.17 -27.74
CA CYS A 37 7.44 -4.38 -27.99
C CYS A 37 7.94 -3.35 -29.01
N VAL A 38 8.53 -2.24 -28.55
CA VAL A 38 9.06 -1.18 -29.46
C VAL A 38 10.57 -0.94 -29.31
N ALA A 39 11.26 -1.48 -28.31
CA ALA A 39 12.71 -1.22 -28.19
C ALA A 39 13.54 -2.36 -27.61
N ASP A 40 13.08 -3.06 -26.57
CA ASP A 40 13.84 -4.15 -25.95
C ASP A 40 12.88 -5.24 -25.48
N CYS A 41 12.99 -6.43 -26.07
CA CYS A 41 12.26 -7.62 -25.63
C CYS A 41 12.97 -8.30 -24.44
N GLU A 42 13.55 -7.51 -23.53
CA GLU A 42 13.91 -8.01 -22.22
C GLU A 42 12.67 -7.81 -21.35
N PRO A 43 12.04 -8.88 -20.83
CA PRO A 43 10.97 -8.67 -19.88
C PRO A 43 11.51 -7.77 -18.77
N VAL A 44 10.69 -6.85 -18.26
CA VAL A 44 11.00 -6.15 -17.01
C VAL A 44 10.85 -7.19 -15.88
N THR A 45 11.68 -8.23 -15.92
CA THR A 45 11.88 -9.22 -14.90
C THR A 45 12.88 -8.65 -13.93
N GLY A 46 12.44 -8.52 -12.70
CA GLY A 46 13.24 -7.97 -11.62
C GLY A 46 12.32 -7.26 -10.66
N GLY A 47 11.45 -8.04 -10.00
CA GLY A 47 10.69 -7.54 -8.86
C GLY A 47 11.63 -6.71 -7.98
N SER A 48 11.42 -5.40 -7.94
CA SER A 48 12.43 -4.54 -7.35
C SER A 48 12.32 -4.68 -5.82
N PRO A 49 13.40 -5.08 -5.13
CA PRO A 49 13.37 -5.17 -3.68
C PRO A 49 13.04 -3.83 -3.02
N SER A 50 13.40 -2.71 -3.67
CA SER A 50 13.07 -1.36 -3.23
C SER A 50 11.57 -1.10 -3.19
N TRP A 51 10.82 -1.44 -4.25
CA TRP A 51 9.35 -1.34 -4.26
C TRP A 51 8.70 -2.23 -3.20
N LEU A 52 9.23 -3.43 -2.97
CA LEU A 52 8.72 -4.32 -1.93
C LEU A 52 8.91 -3.71 -0.53
N VAL A 53 10.12 -3.23 -0.22
CA VAL A 53 10.43 -2.57 1.06
C VAL A 53 9.60 -1.30 1.25
N ALA A 54 9.48 -0.47 0.21
CA ALA A 54 8.65 0.73 0.23
C ALA A 54 7.17 0.39 0.43
N GLY A 55 6.68 -0.67 -0.20
CA GLY A 55 5.32 -1.18 -0.05
C GLY A 55 5.02 -1.63 1.37
N VAL A 56 5.91 -2.41 1.99
CA VAL A 56 5.77 -2.85 3.38
C VAL A 56 5.75 -1.67 4.34
N ALA A 57 6.72 -0.74 4.20
CA ALA A 57 6.78 0.45 5.05
C ALA A 57 5.49 1.30 4.93
N THR A 58 5.02 1.52 3.70
CA THR A 58 3.82 2.31 3.43
C THR A 58 2.55 1.63 3.96
N ALA A 59 2.45 0.30 3.82
CA ALA A 59 1.33 -0.46 4.34
C ALA A 59 1.25 -0.39 5.88
N LEU A 60 2.39 -0.51 6.57
CA LEU A 60 2.45 -0.41 8.03
C LEU A 60 2.07 1.00 8.53
N ILE A 61 2.58 2.04 7.86
CA ILE A 61 2.24 3.43 8.20
C ILE A 61 0.73 3.67 8.00
N GLY A 62 0.19 3.24 6.86
CA GLY A 62 -1.24 3.34 6.56
C GLY A 62 -2.10 2.65 7.62
N LEU A 63 -1.72 1.42 8.02
CA LEU A 63 -2.42 0.64 9.04
C LEU A 63 -2.41 1.33 10.41
N VAL A 64 -1.27 1.88 10.84
CA VAL A 64 -1.16 2.61 12.11
C VAL A 64 -2.05 3.87 12.09
N VAL A 65 -2.02 4.61 10.98
CA VAL A 65 -2.83 5.83 10.80
C VAL A 65 -4.32 5.51 10.79
N ALA A 66 -4.74 4.43 10.12
CA ALA A 66 -6.12 3.97 10.07
C ALA A 66 -6.61 3.40 11.42
N ALA A 67 -5.76 2.66 12.13
CA ALA A 67 -6.13 1.98 13.37
C ALA A 67 -6.16 2.89 14.61
N ALA A 68 -5.43 4.01 14.61
CA ALA A 68 -5.41 4.95 15.74
C ALA A 68 -6.81 5.47 16.17
N PRO A 69 -7.67 5.97 15.26
CA PRO A 69 -9.03 6.38 15.63
C PRO A 69 -9.90 5.20 16.06
N TRP A 70 -9.75 4.04 15.42
CA TRP A 70 -10.53 2.83 15.71
C TRP A 70 -10.20 2.24 17.10
N ARG A 71 -8.91 2.17 17.44
CA ARG A 71 -8.43 1.71 18.76
C ARG A 71 -8.88 2.64 19.89
N ARG A 72 -8.93 3.96 19.65
CA ARG A 72 -9.44 4.92 20.64
C ARG A 72 -10.94 4.80 20.86
N PHE A 73 -11.69 4.47 19.81
CA PHE A 73 -13.12 4.18 19.93
C PHE A 73 -13.37 2.87 20.70
N LEU A 74 -12.71 1.77 20.32
CA LEU A 74 -12.85 0.48 20.99
C LEU A 74 -12.37 0.48 22.46
N ARG A 75 -11.33 1.27 22.80
CA ARG A 75 -10.90 1.44 24.21
C ARG A 75 -11.88 2.24 25.07
N ARG A 76 -12.86 2.94 24.48
CA ARG A 76 -13.80 3.78 25.23
C ARG A 76 -15.04 3.01 25.70
N GLU A 77 -15.29 1.83 25.15
CA GLU A 77 -16.41 0.95 25.53
C GLU A 77 -16.06 -0.14 26.55
N ARG A 78 -14.78 -0.29 26.93
CA ARG A 78 -14.37 -1.14 28.05
C ARG A 78 -14.08 -0.27 29.26
#